data_AF-A0A6S7CUC5-F1
#
_entry.id   AF-A0A6S7CUC5-F1
#
_cell.length_a   1.000
_cell.length_b   1.000
_cell.length_c   1.000
_cell.angle_alpha   90.00
_cell.angle_beta   90.00
_cell.angle_gamma   90.00
#
_symmetry.space_group_name_H-M   'P 1'
#
loop_
_entity.id
_entity.type
_entity.pdbx_description
1 polymer ?
#
loop_
_entity_poly.entity_id
_entity_poly.type
_entity_poly.pdbx_seq_one_letter_code
_entity_poly.pdbx_strand_id
1 'polypeptide(L)'
;MNAPQQLPRTSDVLQDALDHIMRTARASSSQTRRLRWIASRAEAALQGRPFVASEHDQPKMVGEAVLHGKNYQLRLANARMRVALAQVAGGATGHRDRDTELAQIARAALDAEQGSRA
;
A
#
# COMPACT_ATOMS: atom_id res chain seq x y z
N MET A 1 29.99 -28.58 -3.73
CA MET A 1 30.00 -27.54 -4.76
C MET A 1 28.61 -26.94 -4.81
N ASN A 2 28.44 -25.66 -4.44
CA ASN A 2 27.14 -24.99 -4.56
C ASN A 2 26.94 -24.62 -6.04
N ALA A 3 25.87 -25.10 -6.64
CA ALA A 3 25.49 -24.72 -8.00
C ALA A 3 25.22 -23.20 -8.05
N PRO A 4 25.57 -22.51 -9.15
CA PRO A 4 25.26 -21.10 -9.30
C PRO A 4 23.73 -20.92 -9.26
N GLN A 5 23.24 -20.16 -8.29
CA GLN A 5 21.83 -19.77 -8.23
C GLN A 5 21.51 -18.93 -9.47
N GLN A 6 20.71 -19.49 -10.38
CA GLN A 6 20.12 -18.72 -11.47
C GLN A 6 19.17 -17.69 -10.86
N LEU A 7 19.43 -16.41 -11.16
CA LEU A 7 18.50 -15.33 -10.83
C LEU A 7 17.20 -15.54 -11.62
N PRO A 8 16.03 -15.32 -10.99
CA PRO A 8 14.75 -15.47 -11.67
C PRO A 8 14.67 -14.50 -12.84
N ARG A 9 14.08 -14.94 -13.96
CA ARG A 9 13.86 -14.05 -15.10
C ARG A 9 12.84 -13.00 -14.72
N THR A 10 12.94 -11.81 -15.31
CA THR A 10 11.97 -10.74 -15.09
C THR A 10 10.54 -11.16 -15.40
N SER A 11 10.34 -12.03 -16.40
CA SER A 11 9.04 -12.63 -16.71
C SER A 11 8.45 -13.39 -15.53
N ASP A 12 9.28 -14.17 -14.83
CA ASP A 12 8.85 -15.07 -13.77
C ASP A 12 8.43 -14.26 -12.54
N VAL A 13 9.19 -13.19 -12.24
CA VAL A 13 8.87 -12.24 -11.17
C VAL A 13 7.56 -11.49 -11.46
N LEU A 14 7.35 -11.05 -12.71
CA LEU A 14 6.14 -10.35 -13.09
C LEU A 14 4.91 -11.27 -13.05
N GLN A 15 5.06 -12.52 -13.49
CA GLN A 15 3.99 -13.51 -13.43
C GLN A 15 3.60 -13.83 -11.99
N ASP A 16 4.58 -14.09 -11.12
CA ASP A 16 4.31 -14.35 -9.70
C ASP A 16 3.66 -13.14 -9.01
N ALA A 17 4.11 -11.92 -9.33
CA ALA A 17 3.49 -10.69 -8.82
C ALA A 17 2.03 -10.55 -9.25
N LEU A 18 1.71 -10.82 -10.52
CA LEU A 18 0.34 -10.78 -11.03
C LEU A 18 -0.55 -11.86 -10.40
N ASP A 19 -0.01 -13.07 -10.23
CA ASP A 19 -0.68 -14.18 -9.56
C ASP A 19 -0.97 -13.84 -8.09
N HIS A 20 0.00 -13.25 -7.39
CA HIS A 20 -0.17 -12.80 -6.02
C HIS A 20 -1.25 -11.71 -5.91
N ILE A 21 -1.24 -10.72 -6.80
CA ILE A 21 -2.27 -9.67 -6.85
C ILE A 21 -3.66 -10.28 -7.06
N MET A 22 -3.80 -11.20 -8.02
CA MET A 22 -5.06 -11.88 -8.32
C MET A 22 -5.57 -12.65 -7.10
N ARG A 23 -4.72 -13.48 -6.46
CA ARG A 23 -5.08 -14.26 -5.28
C ARG A 23 -5.50 -13.37 -4.11
N THR A 24 -4.71 -12.34 -3.81
CA THR A 24 -4.98 -11.41 -2.71
C THR A 24 -6.28 -10.62 -2.92
N ALA A 25 -6.54 -10.15 -4.14
CA ALA A 25 -7.78 -9.45 -4.46
C ALA A 25 -9.02 -10.36 -4.38
N ARG A 26 -8.90 -11.65 -4.74
CA ARG A 26 -9.98 -12.64 -4.63
C ARG A 26 -10.23 -13.07 -3.17
N ALA A 27 -9.18 -13.17 -2.36
CA ALA A 27 -9.25 -13.60 -0.97
C ALA A 27 -9.74 -12.52 0.01
N SER A 28 -9.93 -11.28 -0.44
CA SER A 28 -10.39 -10.20 0.43
C SER A 28 -11.79 -10.48 0.98
N SER A 29 -11.94 -10.37 2.31
CA SER A 29 -13.23 -10.53 3.00
C SER A 29 -14.25 -9.44 2.65
N SER A 30 -13.78 -8.27 2.19
CA SER A 30 -14.62 -7.14 1.78
C SER A 30 -14.49 -6.92 0.28
N GLN A 31 -15.23 -7.71 -0.49
CA GLN A 31 -15.11 -7.69 -1.95
C GLN A 31 -15.71 -6.42 -2.54
N THR A 32 -14.88 -5.58 -3.17
CA THR A 32 -15.31 -4.32 -3.80
C THR A 32 -15.24 -4.41 -5.31
N ARG A 33 -15.96 -3.52 -6.01
CA ARG A 33 -15.87 -3.37 -7.47
C ARG A 33 -14.43 -3.18 -7.95
N ARG A 34 -13.63 -2.40 -7.21
CA ARG A 34 -12.21 -2.17 -7.52
C ARG A 34 -11.37 -3.44 -7.41
N LEU A 35 -11.57 -4.24 -6.37
CA LEU A 35 -10.83 -5.49 -6.19
C LEU A 35 -11.19 -6.53 -7.26
N ARG A 36 -12.49 -6.66 -7.60
CA ARG A 36 -12.92 -7.49 -8.73
C ARG A 36 -12.29 -7.06 -10.06
N TRP A 37 -12.26 -5.75 -10.31
CA TRP A 37 -11.61 -5.18 -11.48
C TRP A 37 -10.10 -5.46 -11.53
N ILE A 38 -9.39 -5.31 -10.41
CA ILE A 38 -7.95 -5.63 -10.32
C ILE A 38 -7.70 -7.11 -10.59
N ALA A 39 -8.47 -8.00 -9.97
CA ALA A 39 -8.33 -9.44 -10.16
C ALA A 39 -8.58 -9.85 -11.61
N SER A 40 -9.64 -9.33 -12.22
CA SER A 40 -10.00 -9.63 -13.61
C SER A 40 -8.95 -9.11 -14.61
N ARG A 41 -8.36 -7.94 -14.34
CA ARG A 41 -7.25 -7.41 -15.15
C ARG A 41 -5.97 -8.26 -15.00
N ALA A 42 -5.63 -8.67 -13.79
CA ALA A 42 -4.47 -9.52 -13.54
C ALA A 42 -4.61 -10.88 -14.24
N GLU A 43 -5.81 -11.46 -14.20
CA GLU A 43 -6.15 -12.71 -14.90
C GLU A 43 -5.98 -12.59 -16.43
N ALA A 44 -6.48 -11.52 -17.05
CA ALA A 44 -6.28 -11.29 -18.49
C ALA A 44 -4.79 -11.16 -18.86
N ALA A 45 -4.00 -10.47 -18.03
CA ALA A 45 -2.56 -10.33 -18.23
C ALA A 45 -1.81 -11.67 -18.11
N LEU A 46 -2.17 -12.50 -17.12
CA LEU A 46 -1.62 -13.85 -16.93
C LEU A 46 -1.96 -14.79 -18.10
N GLN A 47 -3.12 -14.59 -18.73
CA GLN A 47 -3.52 -15.31 -19.94
C GLN A 47 -2.84 -14.79 -21.21
N GLY A 48 -2.02 -13.73 -21.14
CA GLY A 48 -1.37 -13.11 -22.29
C GLY A 48 -2.35 -12.38 -23.22
N ARG A 49 -3.55 -12.03 -22.73
CA ARG A 49 -4.57 -11.35 -23.53
C ARG A 49 -4.43 -9.82 -23.41
N PRO A 50 -4.60 -9.06 -24.49
CA PRO A 50 -4.69 -7.60 -24.41
C PRO A 50 -5.81 -7.15 -23.47
N PHE A 51 -5.58 -6.05 -22.73
CA PHE A 51 -6.60 -5.47 -21.87
C PHE A 51 -7.69 -4.79 -22.69
N VAL A 52 -8.93 -5.24 -22.55
CA VAL A 52 -10.12 -4.66 -23.20
C VAL A 52 -11.05 -4.09 -22.14
N ALA A 53 -11.13 -2.76 -22.05
CA ALA A 53 -11.84 -2.09 -20.96
C ALA A 53 -13.33 -2.47 -20.84
N SER A 54 -14.00 -2.76 -21.96
CA SER A 54 -15.41 -3.16 -21.98
C SER A 54 -15.69 -4.54 -21.38
N GLU A 55 -14.66 -5.40 -21.26
CA GLU A 55 -14.79 -6.73 -20.65
C GLU A 55 -14.74 -6.67 -19.11
N HIS A 56 -14.37 -5.53 -18.55
CA HIS A 56 -14.15 -5.38 -17.12
C HIS A 56 -15.02 -4.31 -16.49
N ASP A 57 -15.55 -4.60 -15.32
CA ASP A 57 -16.37 -3.65 -14.56
C ASP A 57 -15.51 -2.56 -13.89
N GLN A 58 -15.03 -1.59 -14.68
CA GLN A 58 -14.12 -0.56 -14.21
C GLN A 58 -14.80 0.35 -13.18
N PRO A 59 -14.26 0.47 -11.96
CA PRO A 59 -14.81 1.36 -10.95
C PRO A 59 -14.73 2.82 -11.40
N LYS A 60 -15.68 3.64 -10.96
CA LYS A 60 -15.63 5.09 -11.17
C LYS A 60 -14.32 5.63 -10.61
N MET A 61 -13.50 6.22 -11.47
CA MET A 61 -12.27 6.86 -11.07
C MET A 61 -12.60 8.18 -10.38
N VAL A 62 -12.03 8.37 -9.19
CA VAL A 62 -12.13 9.62 -8.45
C VAL A 62 -10.99 10.52 -8.94
N GLY A 63 -11.26 11.81 -9.10
CA GLY A 63 -10.25 12.77 -9.56
C GLY A 63 -9.02 12.80 -8.64
N GLU A 64 -7.85 12.99 -9.26
CA GLU A 64 -6.55 12.93 -8.60
C GLU A 64 -6.44 13.89 -7.41
N ALA A 65 -6.93 15.13 -7.55
CA ALA A 65 -6.95 16.11 -6.46
C ALA A 65 -7.71 15.62 -5.20
N VAL A 66 -8.84 14.94 -5.39
CA VAL A 66 -9.63 14.38 -4.27
C VAL A 66 -8.90 13.21 -3.61
N LEU A 67 -8.21 12.38 -4.41
CA LEU A 67 -7.39 11.29 -3.88
C LEU A 67 -6.20 11.81 -3.08
N HIS A 68 -5.49 12.83 -3.56
CA HIS A 68 -4.40 13.47 -2.81
C HIS A 68 -4.88 14.07 -1.50
N GLY A 69 -5.99 14.81 -1.53
CA GLY A 69 -6.59 15.37 -0.32
C GLY A 69 -6.92 14.30 0.72
N LYS A 70 -7.57 13.20 0.30
CA LYS A 70 -7.92 12.10 1.22
C LYS A 70 -6.68 11.37 1.72
N ASN A 71 -5.69 11.11 0.87
CA ASN A 71 -4.45 10.46 1.26
C ASN A 71 -3.69 11.29 2.30
N TYR A 72 -3.61 12.60 2.09
CA TYR A 72 -3.03 13.55 3.05
C TYR A 72 -3.72 13.46 4.41
N GLN A 73 -5.06 13.47 4.45
CA GLN A 73 -5.81 13.34 5.70
C GLN A 73 -5.53 12.01 6.41
N LEU A 74 -5.45 10.90 5.66
CA LEU A 74 -5.12 9.59 6.23
C LEU A 74 -3.69 9.53 6.78
N ARG A 75 -2.71 10.14 6.10
CA ARG A 75 -1.33 10.25 6.61
C ARG A 75 -1.27 11.04 7.91
N LEU A 76 -1.98 12.17 7.97
CA LEU A 76 -2.06 12.99 9.19
C LEU A 76 -2.72 12.22 10.34
N ALA A 77 -3.82 11.51 10.08
CA ALA A 77 -4.49 10.68 11.07
C ALA A 77 -3.58 9.55 11.57
N ASN A 78 -2.89 8.84 10.67
CA ASN A 78 -1.94 7.79 11.03
C ASN A 78 -0.77 8.33 11.86
N ALA A 79 -0.22 9.49 11.52
CA ALA A 79 0.84 10.13 12.29
C ALA A 79 0.36 10.45 13.72
N ARG A 80 -0.83 11.04 13.86
CA ARG A 80 -1.44 11.31 15.17
C ARG A 80 -1.69 10.05 15.99
N MET A 81 -2.22 9.00 15.37
CA MET A 81 -2.43 7.71 16.04
C MET A 81 -1.12 7.10 16.51
N ARG A 82 -0.05 7.17 15.70
CA ARG A 82 1.28 6.68 16.10
C ARG A 82 1.85 7.46 17.29
N VAL A 83 1.69 8.79 17.32
CA VAL A 83 2.08 9.61 18.48
C VAL A 83 1.28 9.23 19.72
N ALA A 84 -0.04 9.09 19.60
CA ALA A 84 -0.90 8.69 20.72
C ALA A 84 -0.55 7.28 21.23
N LEU A 85 -0.29 6.33 20.33
CA LEU A 85 0.17 4.99 20.68
C LEU A 85 1.53 5.02 21.39
N ALA A 86 2.48 5.84 20.93
CA ALA A 86 3.77 5.99 21.60
C ALA A 86 3.62 6.62 22.99
N GLN A 87 2.69 7.57 23.19
CA GLN A 87 2.41 8.15 24.50
C GLN A 87 1.77 7.13 25.47
N VAL A 88 0.83 6.31 24.98
CA VAL A 88 0.19 5.26 25.78
C VAL A 88 1.15 4.11 26.07
N ALA A 89 1.94 3.69 25.07
CA ALA A 89 2.99 2.68 25.24
C ALA A 89 4.07 3.19 26.21
N GLY A 90 4.54 4.43 26.06
CA GLY A 90 5.49 5.04 26.99
C GLY A 90 4.96 5.21 28.42
N GLY A 91 3.64 5.20 28.63
CA GLY A 91 3.01 5.14 29.95
C GLY A 91 2.83 3.72 30.51
N ALA A 92 2.77 2.69 29.65
CA ALA A 92 2.44 1.31 30.04
C ALA A 92 3.61 0.30 29.94
N THR A 93 4.65 0.57 29.15
CA THR A 93 5.73 -0.39 28.84
C THR A 93 7.13 0.03 29.33
N GLY A 94 7.31 1.26 29.80
CA GLY A 94 8.55 1.71 30.43
C GLY A 94 9.78 1.79 29.50
N HIS A 95 9.61 1.88 28.18
CA HIS A 95 10.71 1.95 27.20
C HIS A 95 10.87 3.36 26.62
N ARG A 96 11.23 4.32 27.49
CA ARG A 96 11.34 5.76 27.17
C ARG A 96 12.20 6.09 25.93
N ASP A 97 13.27 5.35 25.67
CA ASP A 97 14.25 5.72 24.63
C ASP A 97 13.79 5.38 23.20
N ARG A 98 13.02 4.30 23.03
CA ARG A 98 12.47 3.92 21.71
C ARG A 98 11.26 4.79 21.34
N ASP A 99 10.56 5.27 22.35
CA ASP A 99 9.35 6.08 22.21
C ASP A 99 9.69 7.54 21.87
N THR A 100 10.78 8.09 22.39
CA THR A 100 11.30 9.40 21.99
C THR A 100 11.78 9.39 20.53
N GLU A 101 12.44 8.32 20.09
CA GLU A 101 12.89 8.16 18.71
C GLU A 101 11.71 8.08 17.73
N LEU A 102 10.68 7.28 18.05
CA LEU A 102 9.45 7.20 17.26
C LEU A 102 8.67 8.51 17.23
N ALA A 103 8.61 9.24 18.35
CA ALA A 103 7.97 10.55 18.42
C ALA A 103 8.72 11.60 17.59
N GLN A 104 10.06 11.58 17.60
CA GLN A 104 10.89 12.46 16.77
C GLN A 104 10.72 12.15 15.28
N ILE A 105 10.71 10.88 14.88
CA ILE A 105 10.45 10.46 13.50
C ILE A 105 9.06 10.91 13.04
N ALA A 106 8.03 10.71 13.89
CA ALA A 106 6.68 11.15 13.58
C ALA A 106 6.57 12.69 13.47
N ARG A 107 7.30 13.43 14.31
CA ARG A 107 7.33 14.89 14.26
C ARG A 107 8.06 15.39 13.01
N ALA A 108 9.22 14.83 12.70
CA ALA A 108 9.97 15.15 11.49
C ALA A 108 9.16 14.86 10.21
N ALA A 109 8.41 13.75 10.19
CA ALA A 109 7.52 13.44 9.07
C ALA A 109 6.37 14.46 8.95
N LEU A 110 5.81 14.95 10.06
CA LEU A 110 4.78 15.99 10.04
C LEU A 110 5.34 17.34 9.56
N ASP A 111 6.54 17.72 10.03
CA ASP A 111 7.17 19.00 9.70
C ASP A 111 7.65 19.03 8.23
N ALA A 112 8.23 17.93 7.73
CA ALA A 112 8.62 17.79 6.32
C ALA A 112 7.41 17.88 5.36
N GLU A 113 6.27 17.32 5.76
CA GLU A 113 5.02 17.38 4.97
C GLU A 113 4.34 18.76 5.04
N GLN A 114 4.63 19.57 6.07
CA GLN A 114 4.19 20.98 6.14
C GLN A 114 5.07 21.90 5.28
N GLY A 115 6.38 21.65 5.21
CA GLY A 115 7.31 22.40 4.36
C GLY A 115 7.07 22.22 2.86
N SER A 116 6.55 21.07 2.43
CA SER A 116 6.17 20.79 1.02
C SER A 116 4.96 21.60 0.52
N ARG A 117 4.32 22.40 1.39
CA ARG A 117 3.16 23.24 1.09
C ARG A 117 3.44 24.74 1.07
N ALA A 118 4.67 25.17 1.40
CA ALA A 118 5.11 26.57 1.29
C ALA A 118 5.74 26.80 -0.10
#